data_AF-A0A0Q7R811-F1
#
_entry.id   AF-A0A0Q7R811-F1
#
_cell.length_a   1.000
_cell.length_b   1.000
_cell.length_c   1.000
_cell.angle_alpha   90.00
_cell.angle_beta   90.00
_cell.angle_gamma   90.00
#
_symmetry.space_group_name_H-M   'P 1'
#
loop_
_entity.id
_entity.type
_entity.pdbx_description
1 polymer ?
#
loop_
_entity_poly.entity_id
_entity_poly.type
_entity_poly.pdbx_seq_one_letter_code
_entity_poly.pdbx_strand_id
1 'polypeptide(L)'
;MDIPLAFDNVAAAGSRVAGVDAQTVADRLSDAFIAFARSGDPNHPGLPAWRPYGLTDRETMVLDVEARLENDPRGAERRFFALTPYVQPGT
;
A
#
# COMPACT_ATOMS: atom_id res chain seq x y z
N MET A 1 -5.54 -4.95 8.20
CA MET A 1 -6.70 -4.86 7.27
C MET A 1 -6.26 -5.19 5.85
N ASP A 2 -5.04 -4.82 5.49
CA ASP A 2 -4.21 -5.25 4.37
C ASP A 2 -3.98 -6.76 4.21
N ILE A 3 -3.83 -7.54 5.29
CA ILE A 3 -3.47 -8.97 5.16
C ILE A 3 -4.47 -9.74 4.27
N PRO A 4 -5.80 -9.72 4.50
CA PRO A 4 -6.74 -10.42 3.60
C PRO A 4 -6.75 -9.86 2.17
N LEU A 5 -6.42 -8.59 1.96
CA LEU A 5 -6.32 -7.99 0.63
C LEU A 5 -5.08 -8.52 -0.12
N ALA A 6 -3.93 -8.57 0.56
CA ALA A 6 -2.68 -9.03 -0.03
C ALA A 6 -2.68 -10.50 -0.43
N PHE A 7 -3.43 -11.33 0.29
CA PHE A 7 -3.55 -12.77 0.02
C PHE A 7 -4.80 -13.14 -0.79
N ASP A 8 -5.58 -12.16 -1.24
CA ASP A 8 -6.86 -12.38 -1.90
C ASP A 8 -7.80 -13.32 -1.13
N ASN A 9 -7.88 -13.08 0.18
CA ASN A 9 -8.66 -13.86 1.14
C ASN A 9 -9.85 -13.07 1.69
N VAL A 10 -10.35 -12.07 0.96
CA VAL A 10 -11.42 -11.18 1.43
C VAL A 10 -12.75 -11.91 1.67
N ALA A 11 -13.02 -12.99 0.92
CA ALA A 11 -14.18 -13.85 1.08
C ALA A 11 -14.01 -14.98 2.12
N ALA A 12 -12.82 -15.13 2.72
CA ALA A 12 -12.54 -16.19 3.68
C ALA A 12 -13.32 -16.00 4.98
N ALA A 13 -13.71 -17.12 5.62
CA ALA A 13 -14.37 -17.09 6.92
C ALA A 13 -13.48 -16.40 7.96
N GLY A 14 -14.03 -15.41 8.66
CA GLY A 14 -13.30 -14.60 9.64
C GLY A 14 -12.52 -13.42 9.05
N SER A 15 -12.60 -13.19 7.74
CA SER A 15 -12.15 -11.94 7.14
C SER A 15 -12.85 -10.75 7.78
N ARG A 16 -12.06 -9.73 8.14
CA ARG A 16 -12.56 -8.45 8.66
C ARG A 16 -12.71 -7.39 7.57
N VAL A 17 -12.35 -7.72 6.33
CA VAL A 17 -12.51 -6.85 5.16
C VAL A 17 -13.90 -7.11 4.60
N ALA A 18 -14.68 -6.05 4.39
CA ALA A 18 -16.04 -6.11 3.89
C ALA A 18 -16.30 -4.92 2.95
N GLY A 19 -17.36 -5.03 2.14
CA GLY A 19 -17.74 -4.01 1.15
C GLY A 19 -17.66 -4.51 -0.28
N VAL A 20 -18.38 -3.85 -1.18
CA VAL A 20 -18.49 -4.27 -2.59
C VAL A 20 -17.17 -4.13 -3.35
N ASP A 21 -16.29 -3.21 -2.91
CA ASP A 21 -15.00 -2.95 -3.54
C ASP A 21 -13.84 -3.75 -2.92
N ALA A 22 -14.10 -4.58 -1.90
CA ALA A 22 -13.06 -5.34 -1.20
C ALA A 22 -12.28 -6.25 -2.16
N GLN A 23 -12.98 -6.92 -3.08
CA GLN A 23 -12.36 -7.78 -4.09
C GLN A 23 -11.52 -6.95 -5.06
N THR A 24 -12.02 -5.81 -5.53
CA THR A 24 -11.28 -4.90 -6.43
C THR A 24 -9.95 -4.44 -5.83
N VAL A 25 -9.93 -4.12 -4.53
CA VAL A 25 -8.69 -3.71 -3.85
C VAL A 25 -7.77 -4.93 -3.61
N ALA A 26 -8.35 -6.11 -3.33
CA ALA A 26 -7.60 -7.35 -3.19
C ALA A 26 -6.86 -7.70 -4.49
N ASP A 27 -7.58 -7.74 -5.62
CA ASP A 27 -7.03 -8.03 -6.95
C ASP A 27 -5.83 -7.13 -7.26
N ARG A 28 -5.96 -5.82 -6.98
CA ARG A 28 -4.88 -4.86 -7.24
C ARG A 28 -3.62 -5.12 -6.40
N LEU A 29 -3.79 -5.41 -5.12
CA LEU A 29 -2.67 -5.60 -4.20
C LEU A 29 -2.03 -6.98 -4.38
N SER A 30 -2.83 -8.03 -4.54
CA SER A 30 -2.35 -9.39 -4.75
C SER A 30 -1.60 -9.51 -6.08
N ASP A 31 -2.13 -8.94 -7.17
CA ASP A 31 -1.45 -8.93 -8.48
C ASP A 31 -0.15 -8.14 -8.44
N ALA A 32 -0.08 -7.03 -7.69
CA ALA A 32 1.16 -6.28 -7.51
C ALA A 32 2.22 -7.10 -6.77
N PHE A 33 1.83 -7.87 -5.75
CA PHE A 33 2.74 -8.77 -5.04
C PHE A 33 3.21 -9.92 -5.93
N ILE A 34 2.32 -10.49 -6.75
CA ILE A 34 2.66 -11.53 -7.72
C ILE A 34 3.64 -11.00 -8.79
N ALA A 35 3.37 -9.82 -9.36
CA ALA A 35 4.22 -9.19 -10.35
C ALA A 35 5.62 -8.92 -9.78
N PHE A 36 5.69 -8.31 -8.58
CA PHE A 36 6.93 -8.03 -7.90
C PHE A 36 7.74 -9.30 -7.60
N ALA A 37 7.09 -10.37 -7.10
CA ALA A 37 7.75 -11.63 -6.83
C ALA A 37 8.33 -12.29 -8.09
N ARG A 38 7.75 -12.03 -9.28
CA ARG A 38 8.21 -12.59 -10.55
C ARG A 38 9.35 -11.81 -11.18
N SER A 39 9.31 -10.47 -11.16
CA SER A 39 10.20 -9.62 -11.95
C SER A 39 10.94 -8.53 -11.17
N GLY A 40 10.57 -8.31 -9.90
CA GLY A 40 11.01 -7.15 -9.13
C GLY A 40 10.26 -5.85 -9.49
N ASP A 41 9.24 -5.92 -10.36
CA ASP A 41 8.40 -4.78 -10.75
C ASP A 41 6.93 -5.06 -10.36
N PRO A 42 6.31 -4.27 -9.47
CA PRO A 42 4.93 -4.47 -9.04
C PRO A 42 3.89 -4.02 -10.07
N ASN A 43 4.30 -3.42 -11.19
CA ASN A 43 3.38 -2.90 -12.20
C ASN A 43 2.57 -4.01 -12.89
N HIS A 44 1.27 -3.77 -13.04
CA HIS A 44 0.34 -4.63 -13.78
C HIS A 44 -0.85 -3.80 -14.32
N PRO A 45 -1.66 -4.32 -15.26
CA PRO A 45 -2.71 -3.55 -15.92
C PRO A 45 -3.81 -2.97 -15.00
N GLY A 46 -3.97 -3.49 -13.78
CA GLY A 46 -4.98 -3.05 -12.82
C GLY A 46 -4.54 -1.86 -11.95
N LEU A 47 -3.32 -1.36 -12.12
CA LEU A 47 -2.77 -0.22 -11.39
C LEU A 47 -2.29 0.89 -12.34
N PRO A 48 -2.31 2.17 -11.90
CA PRO A 48 -1.52 3.20 -12.55
C PRO A 48 -0.02 2.88 -12.38
N ALA A 49 0.81 3.53 -13.19
CA ALA A 49 2.25 3.33 -13.16
C ALA A 49 2.82 3.55 -11.74
N TRP A 50 3.27 2.46 -11.11
CA TRP A 50 3.94 2.47 -9.83
C TRP A 50 5.42 2.78 -10.05
N ARG A 51 5.80 4.05 -9.85
CA ARG A 51 7.20 4.48 -9.96
C ARG A 51 7.99 4.11 -8.69
N PRO A 52 9.29 3.76 -8.80
CA PRO A 52 10.14 3.54 -7.65
C PRO A 52 10.16 4.73 -6.69
N TYR A 53 10.24 4.43 -5.40
CA TYR A 53 10.29 5.46 -4.36
C TYR A 53 11.62 6.24 -4.41
N GLY A 54 11.56 7.55 -4.61
CA GLY A 54 12.70 8.47 -4.52
C GLY A 54 12.71 9.32 -3.25
N LEU A 55 13.87 9.84 -2.85
CA LEU A 55 13.96 10.74 -1.68
C LEU A 55 13.49 12.18 -1.96
N THR A 56 13.46 12.58 -3.23
CA THR A 56 12.99 13.91 -3.65
C THR A 56 11.48 14.00 -3.51
N ASP A 57 10.76 13.19 -4.28
CA ASP A 57 9.30 13.27 -4.41
C ASP A 57 8.56 12.25 -3.54
N ARG A 58 9.25 11.19 -3.07
CA ARG A 58 8.69 10.14 -2.21
C ARG A 58 7.42 9.54 -2.81
N GLU A 59 7.55 9.10 -4.05
CA GLU A 59 6.50 8.47 -4.84
C GLU A 59 5.91 7.29 -4.06
N THR A 60 4.65 7.42 -3.68
CA THR A 60 3.95 6.45 -2.84
C THR A 60 2.70 5.99 -3.58
N MET A 61 2.60 4.69 -3.83
CA MET A 61 1.34 4.12 -4.33
C MET A 61 0.33 4.09 -3.20
N VAL A 62 -0.76 4.83 -3.37
CA VAL A 62 -1.92 4.78 -2.48
C VAL A 62 -2.87 3.73 -3.03
N LEU A 63 -2.99 2.62 -2.31
CA LEU A 63 -3.88 1.52 -2.62
C LEU A 63 -5.26 1.79 -2.00
N ASP A 64 -6.23 2.03 -2.86
CA ASP A 64 -7.61 2.34 -2.52
C ASP A 64 -8.54 1.80 -3.63
N VAL A 65 -9.85 2.02 -3.52
CA VAL A 65 -10.83 1.74 -4.58
C VAL A 65 -10.50 2.49 -5.88
N GLU A 66 -9.81 3.61 -5.78
CA GLU A 66 -9.09 4.23 -6.89
C GLU A 66 -7.61 4.34 -6.52
N ALA A 67 -6.81 3.40 -7.03
CA ALA A 67 -5.37 3.40 -6.80
C ALA A 67 -4.71 4.55 -7.55
N ARG A 68 -3.74 5.21 -6.91
CA ARG A 68 -3.04 6.38 -7.47
C ARG A 68 -1.64 6.52 -6.92
N LEU A 69 -0.74 7.06 -7.72
CA LEU A 69 0.60 7.44 -7.28
C LEU A 69 0.56 8.87 -6.75
N GLU A 70 0.94 9.06 -5.50
CA GLU A 70 1.05 10.39 -4.87
C GLU A 70 2.51 10.72 -4.52
N ASN A 71 2.86 12.00 -4.61
CA ASN A 71 4.15 12.49 -4.16
C ASN A 71 4.03 12.96 -2.71
N ASP A 72 4.74 12.30 -1.81
CA ASP A 72 4.85 12.68 -0.39
C ASP A 72 3.49 12.87 0.35
N PRO A 73 2.54 11.93 0.28
CA PRO A 73 1.14 12.13 0.72
C PRO A 73 1.00 12.48 2.22
N ARG A 74 1.96 12.08 3.06
CA ARG A 74 2.00 12.38 4.50
C ARG A 74 3.26 13.13 4.90
N GLY A 75 3.75 13.98 4.00
CA GLY A 75 5.03 14.68 4.16
C GLY A 75 5.08 15.65 5.33
N ALA A 76 3.98 16.36 5.58
CA ALA A 76 3.89 17.31 6.69
C ALA A 76 4.02 16.59 8.04
N GLU A 77 3.28 15.49 8.22
CA GLU A 77 3.32 14.66 9.42
C GLU A 77 4.68 14.02 9.60
N ARG A 78 5.28 13.44 8.54
CA ARG A 78 6.63 12.87 8.63
C ARG A 78 7.63 13.91 9.12
N ARG A 79 7.60 15.13 8.54
CA ARG A 79 8.51 16.22 8.94
C ARG A 79 8.25 16.67 10.38
N PHE A 80 6.99 16.77 10.78
CA PHE A 80 6.63 17.13 12.15
C PHE A 80 7.14 16.10 13.17
N PHE A 81 6.87 14.81 12.94
CA PHE A 81 7.31 13.74 13.85
C PHE A 81 8.84 13.55 13.85
N ALA A 82 9.53 13.86 12.74
CA ALA A 82 10.99 13.81 12.69
C ALA A 82 11.69 14.79 13.66
N LEU A 83 10.99 15.84 14.11
CA LEU A 83 11.52 16.80 15.08
C LEU A 83 11.47 16.28 16.52
N THR A 84 10.68 15.24 16.79
CA THR A 84 10.51 14.69 18.13
C THR A 84 11.32 13.40 18.26
N PRO A 85 12.34 13.32 19.13
CA PRO A 85 13.02 12.07 19.39
C PRO A 85 12.01 11.08 19.96
N TYR A 86 11.82 9.94 19.29
CA TYR A 86 11.12 8.83 19.91
C TYR A 86 11.98 8.32 21.07
N VAL A 87 11.53 8.57 22.30
CA VAL A 87 12.11 7.95 23.50
C VAL A 87 11.29 6.69 23.76
N GLN A 88 11.88 5.53 23.47
CA GLN A 88 11.27 4.26 23.85
C GLN A 88 11.15 4.24 25.38
N PRO A 89 9.94 4.16 25.96
CA PRO A 89 9.79 3.86 27.38
C PRO A 89 10.41 2.47 27.60
N GLY A 90 11.21 2.32 28.66
CA GLY A 90 12.04 1.13 28.91
C GLY A 90 11.36 -0.23 28.75
N THR A 91 12.21 -1.26 28.59
CA THR A 91 11.89 -2.69 28.57
C THR A 91 11.22 -3.18 29.84
#